data_AF-A0A928TGT0-F1
#
_entry.id   AF-A0A928TGT0-F1
#
_cell.length_a   1.000
_cell.length_b   1.000
_cell.length_c   1.000
_cell.angle_alpha   90.00
_cell.angle_beta   90.00
_cell.angle_gamma   90.00
#
_symmetry.space_group_name_H-M   'P 1'
#
loop_
_entity.id
_entity.type
_entity.pdbx_description
1 polymer ?
#
loop_
_entity_poly.entity_id
_entity_poly.type
_entity_poly.pdbx_seq_one_letter_code
_entity_poly.pdbx_strand_id
1 'polypeptide(L)'
;MVTTTEVLQKGLERGWSSVMVQRALAVGVTPDAIDRAMEMGLSLRQAEQLIARAEAMQKGEFYTPDQQEYIDRVKQGRYHLEWLTDKRPTWGVRGERRDPNRGLTLMDINREFAGDAEDAPEGRSMAARGSTLDPDTTYPDMGYIYNQKYQVWADNVVPLYEEAVQRQWSATRDIPWDTLQPLPDDLERAQCQISTFLTEVEMVASDFPAKWLWRMNQHFHEVKMFLCTQAMDEARHLEVFRKRALANGGGLLRCRADTEMGLASILLAPTYIQGSFLMHVGGEGLVLDIFRAGEFLAQNKCEKEIYRLCMQDEARHVSYGTMHLKYFLEHHPDRAEAEEELHVVADAFERGFATFLVNPWIIEPLAVLAGGGIAHIDRGMEAVKIVWRRIVDEYLNRCELAGFDRRSKIKLPAAPPY
;
A
#
# COMPACT_ATOMS: atom_id res chain seq x y z
N MET A 1 25.12 23.25 -17.79
CA MET A 1 25.39 22.37 -18.94
C MET A 1 26.87 22.16 -19.00
N VAL A 2 27.27 20.91 -18.83
CA VAL A 2 28.66 20.46 -18.96
C VAL A 2 28.99 20.44 -20.45
N THR A 3 30.17 20.95 -20.82
CA THR A 3 30.66 20.93 -22.20
C THR A 3 31.35 19.60 -22.51
N THR A 4 31.45 19.25 -23.80
CA THR A 4 32.18 18.06 -24.26
C THR A 4 33.65 18.04 -23.81
N THR A 5 34.30 19.21 -23.77
CA THR A 5 35.69 19.32 -23.33
C THR A 5 35.84 19.06 -21.84
N GLU A 6 34.91 19.58 -21.02
CA GLU A 6 34.90 19.34 -19.57
C GLU A 6 34.67 17.87 -19.24
N VAL A 7 33.74 17.20 -19.92
CA VAL A 7 33.44 15.79 -19.63
C VAL A 7 34.58 14.85 -20.07
N LEU A 8 35.32 15.18 -21.14
CA LEU A 8 36.52 14.45 -21.54
C LEU A 8 37.65 14.57 -20.50
N GLN A 9 37.85 15.77 -19.95
CA GLN A 9 38.86 15.99 -18.91
C GLN A 9 38.48 15.27 -17.61
N LYS A 10 37.25 15.44 -17.14
CA LYS A 10 36.72 14.73 -15.96
C LYS A 10 36.77 13.21 -16.13
N GLY A 11 36.50 12.72 -17.34
CA GLY A 11 36.59 11.31 -17.68
C GLY A 11 38.00 10.76 -17.42
N LEU A 12 39.03 11.43 -17.92
CA LEU A 12 40.42 11.02 -17.70
C LEU A 12 40.81 11.02 -16.22
N GLU A 13 40.36 12.02 -15.46
CA GLU A 13 40.59 12.10 -14.01
C GLU A 13 39.93 10.93 -13.25
N ARG A 14 38.82 10.40 -13.76
CA ARG A 14 38.09 9.25 -13.20
C ARG A 14 38.41 7.91 -13.89
N GLY A 15 39.45 7.87 -14.73
CA GLY A 15 39.92 6.64 -15.40
C GLY A 15 39.12 6.23 -16.65
N TRP A 16 38.14 7.03 -17.09
CA TRP A 16 37.44 6.83 -18.36
C TRP A 16 38.33 7.30 -19.51
N SER A 17 38.61 6.41 -20.46
CA SER A 17 39.42 6.79 -21.62
C SER A 17 38.69 7.81 -22.50
N SER A 18 39.45 8.68 -23.17
CA SER A 18 38.88 9.64 -24.14
C SER A 18 38.08 8.93 -25.24
N VAL A 19 38.49 7.72 -25.63
CA VAL A 19 37.78 6.87 -26.59
C VAL A 19 36.41 6.45 -26.08
N MET A 20 36.31 6.02 -24.82
CA MET A 20 35.03 5.63 -24.20
C MET A 20 34.05 6.80 -24.15
N VAL A 21 34.52 7.97 -23.69
CA VAL A 21 33.70 9.19 -23.62
C VAL A 21 33.24 9.62 -25.02
N GLN A 22 34.12 9.55 -26.03
CA GLN A 22 33.76 9.84 -27.42
C GLN A 22 32.73 8.87 -27.99
N ARG A 23 32.83 7.58 -27.67
CA ARG A 23 31.82 6.58 -28.07
C ARG A 23 30.46 6.85 -27.43
N ALA A 24 30.43 7.19 -26.13
CA ALA A 24 29.20 7.57 -25.44
C ALA A 24 28.52 8.78 -26.11
N LEU A 25 29.29 9.81 -26.48
CA LEU A 25 28.79 10.98 -27.21
C LEU A 25 28.29 10.61 -28.61
N ALA A 26 28.99 9.72 -29.33
CA ALA A 26 28.62 9.28 -30.67
C ALA A 26 27.29 8.52 -30.69
N VAL A 27 26.98 7.77 -29.64
CA VAL A 27 25.67 7.10 -29.49
C VAL A 27 24.56 8.02 -28.97
N GLY A 28 24.83 9.32 -28.83
CA GLY A 28 23.84 10.34 -28.47
C GLY A 28 23.66 10.56 -26.96
N VAL A 29 24.53 10.02 -26.10
CA VAL A 29 24.51 10.35 -24.66
C VAL A 29 25.01 11.78 -24.48
N THR A 30 24.26 12.61 -23.75
CA THR A 30 24.63 14.01 -23.54
C THR A 30 25.80 14.16 -22.57
N PRO A 31 26.62 15.22 -22.68
CA PRO A 31 27.69 15.48 -21.71
C PRO A 31 27.21 15.51 -20.26
N ASP A 32 26.05 16.12 -19.99
CA ASP A 32 25.44 16.15 -18.65
C ASP A 32 25.08 14.73 -18.14
N ALA A 33 24.67 13.82 -19.02
CA ALA A 33 24.36 12.44 -18.64
C ALA A 33 25.63 11.62 -18.37
N ILE A 34 26.71 11.85 -19.13
CA ILE A 34 28.02 11.22 -18.89
C ILE A 34 28.60 11.73 -17.56
N ASP A 35 28.50 13.04 -17.28
CA ASP A 35 28.96 13.61 -16.01
C ASP A 35 28.20 13.03 -14.81
N ARG A 36 26.86 12.96 -14.91
CA ARG A 36 26.04 12.30 -13.87
C ARG A 36 26.39 10.83 -13.68
N ALA A 37 26.61 10.08 -14.77
CA ALA A 37 27.01 8.67 -14.68
C ALA A 37 28.34 8.50 -13.91
N MET A 38 29.31 9.38 -14.18
CA MET A 38 30.56 9.40 -13.44
C MET A 38 30.36 9.79 -11.97
N GLU A 39 29.53 10.78 -11.67
CA GLU A 39 29.18 11.20 -10.30
C GLU A 39 28.47 10.11 -9.50
N MET A 40 27.60 9.34 -10.15
CA MET A 40 26.93 8.16 -9.59
C MET A 40 27.87 6.96 -9.39
N GLY A 41 29.15 7.09 -9.76
CA GLY A 41 30.16 6.07 -9.51
C GLY A 41 30.07 4.86 -10.44
N LEU A 42 29.50 5.00 -11.64
CA LEU A 42 29.50 3.90 -12.62
C LEU A 42 30.92 3.41 -12.88
N SER A 43 31.11 2.09 -12.78
CA SER A 43 32.38 1.45 -13.11
C SER A 43 32.66 1.54 -14.61
N LEU A 44 33.94 1.41 -14.99
CA LEU A 44 34.34 1.42 -16.41
C LEU A 44 33.64 0.30 -17.21
N ARG A 45 33.44 -0.86 -16.59
CA ARG A 45 32.79 -2.02 -17.22
C ARG A 45 31.29 -1.79 -17.39
N GLN A 46 30.64 -1.20 -16.39
CA GLN A 46 29.25 -0.78 -16.44
C GLN A 46 28.99 0.25 -17.54
N ALA A 47 29.88 1.24 -17.65
CA ALA A 47 29.82 2.25 -18.70
C ALA A 47 29.98 1.64 -20.09
N GLU A 48 30.97 0.75 -20.26
CA GLU A 48 31.22 0.05 -21.53
C GLU A 48 30.01 -0.78 -21.98
N GLN A 49 29.36 -1.51 -21.07
CA GLN A 49 28.15 -2.30 -21.38
C GLN A 49 26.99 -1.42 -21.87
N LEU A 50 26.76 -0.28 -21.24
CA LEU A 50 25.70 0.66 -21.65
C LEU A 50 25.98 1.25 -23.04
N ILE A 51 27.23 1.63 -23.30
CA ILE A 51 27.67 2.15 -24.60
C ILE A 51 27.51 1.08 -25.68
N ALA A 52 28.02 -0.13 -25.46
CA ALA A 52 27.93 -1.23 -26.41
C ALA A 52 26.47 -1.59 -26.74
N ARG A 53 25.57 -1.53 -25.75
CA ARG A 53 24.14 -1.72 -25.96
C ARG A 53 23.51 -0.63 -26.83
N ALA A 54 23.86 0.63 -26.59
CA ALA A 54 23.39 1.74 -27.40
C ALA A 54 23.94 1.68 -28.84
N GLU A 55 25.20 1.29 -29.01
CA GLU A 55 25.83 1.07 -30.33
C GLU A 55 25.12 -0.02 -31.14
N ALA A 56 24.82 -1.17 -30.51
CA ALA A 56 24.07 -2.26 -31.14
C ALA A 56 22.67 -1.79 -31.59
N MET A 57 21.97 -1.06 -30.72
CA MET A 57 20.64 -0.51 -31.02
C MET A 57 20.67 0.47 -32.20
N GLN A 58 21.68 1.35 -32.29
CA GLN A 58 21.84 2.26 -33.44
C GLN A 58 22.12 1.54 -34.76
N LYS A 59 22.85 0.42 -34.70
CA LYS A 59 23.15 -0.42 -35.88
C LYS A 59 21.96 -1.29 -36.32
N GLY A 60 20.86 -1.29 -35.57
CA GLY A 60 19.73 -2.19 -35.80
C GLY A 60 20.05 -3.66 -35.45
N GLU A 61 21.09 -3.88 -34.64
CA GLU A 61 21.46 -5.21 -34.16
C GLU A 61 20.52 -5.59 -33.00
N PHE A 62 20.02 -6.83 -33.03
CA PHE A 62 19.15 -7.34 -31.96
C PHE A 62 19.92 -7.72 -30.69
N TYR A 63 21.22 -8.01 -30.81
CA TYR A 63 22.05 -8.52 -29.72
C TYR A 63 23.28 -7.64 -29.53
N THR A 64 23.68 -7.46 -28.27
CA THR A 64 24.98 -6.87 -27.92
C THR A 64 26.12 -7.83 -28.27
N PRO A 65 27.37 -7.35 -28.41
CA PRO A 65 28.53 -8.21 -28.67
C PRO A 65 28.66 -9.38 -27.69
N ASP A 66 28.50 -9.13 -26.38
CA ASP A 66 28.56 -10.17 -25.34
C ASP A 66 27.46 -11.23 -25.51
N GLN A 67 26.25 -10.80 -25.87
CA GLN A 67 25.14 -11.73 -26.15
C GLN A 67 25.40 -12.54 -27.42
N GLN A 68 25.96 -11.92 -28.47
CA GLN A 68 26.30 -12.60 -29.70
C GLN A 68 27.41 -13.65 -29.47
N GLU A 69 28.43 -13.32 -28.68
CA GLU A 69 29.47 -14.26 -28.25
C GLU A 69 28.86 -15.45 -27.51
N TYR A 70 27.96 -15.19 -26.55
CA TYR A 70 27.27 -16.25 -25.82
C TYR A 70 26.43 -17.15 -26.76
N ILE A 71 25.69 -16.56 -27.70
CA ILE A 71 24.91 -17.31 -28.70
C ILE A 71 25.83 -18.23 -29.52
N ASP A 72 26.98 -17.74 -29.95
CA ASP A 72 27.90 -18.53 -30.75
C ASP A 72 28.60 -19.63 -29.94
N ARG A 73 28.89 -19.39 -28.66
CA ARG A 73 29.30 -20.45 -27.71
C ARG A 73 28.24 -21.55 -27.59
N VAL A 74 26.96 -21.18 -27.46
CA VAL A 74 25.86 -22.14 -27.37
C VAL A 74 25.73 -22.98 -28.64
N LYS A 75 25.87 -22.38 -29.84
CA LYS A 75 25.87 -23.13 -31.12
C LYS A 75 27.00 -24.17 -31.19
N GLN A 76 28.11 -23.93 -30.50
CA GLN A 76 29.25 -24.85 -30.40
C GLN A 76 29.11 -25.88 -29.26
N GLY A 77 27.96 -25.92 -28.57
CA GLY A 77 27.75 -26.79 -27.42
C GLY A 77 28.49 -26.37 -26.15
N ARG A 78 28.95 -25.11 -26.06
CA ARG A 78 29.63 -24.55 -24.88
C ARG A 78 28.66 -23.69 -24.08
N TYR A 79 28.32 -24.12 -22.87
CA TYR A 79 27.35 -23.46 -22.01
C TYR A 79 28.01 -22.65 -20.89
N HIS A 80 27.30 -21.68 -20.30
CA HIS A 80 27.82 -20.85 -19.21
C HIS A 80 27.88 -21.62 -17.88
N LEU A 81 26.76 -22.25 -17.49
CA LEU A 81 26.57 -23.13 -16.32
C LEU A 81 27.07 -22.62 -14.95
N GLU A 82 27.61 -21.41 -14.84
CA GLU A 82 28.06 -20.85 -13.56
C GLU A 82 26.96 -20.84 -12.51
N TRP A 83 25.70 -20.61 -12.91
CA TRP A 83 24.52 -20.65 -12.04
C TRP A 83 24.29 -22.00 -11.34
N LEU A 84 24.82 -23.12 -11.86
CA LEU A 84 24.78 -24.43 -11.17
C LEU A 84 25.82 -24.53 -10.05
N THR A 85 26.90 -23.77 -10.18
CA THR A 85 28.05 -23.79 -9.26
C THR A 85 28.10 -22.59 -8.34
N ASP A 86 27.29 -21.55 -8.58
CA ASP A 86 27.21 -20.38 -7.73
C ASP A 86 26.56 -20.76 -6.40
N LYS A 87 27.35 -20.70 -5.34
CA LYS A 87 26.92 -21.03 -3.99
C LYS A 87 26.34 -19.83 -3.24
N ARG A 88 26.39 -18.63 -3.83
CA ARG A 88 26.01 -17.38 -3.18
C ARG A 88 24.55 -16.99 -3.49
N PRO A 89 23.89 -16.26 -2.59
CA PRO A 89 24.30 -16.06 -1.20
C PRO A 89 23.87 -17.23 -0.29
N THR A 90 22.95 -18.08 -0.75
CA THR A 90 22.13 -18.93 0.12
C THR A 90 21.92 -20.34 -0.42
N TRP A 91 22.68 -20.77 -1.43
CA TRP A 91 22.57 -22.13 -1.96
C TRP A 91 22.90 -23.16 -0.87
N GLY A 92 21.95 -24.07 -0.60
CA GLY A 92 22.06 -25.07 0.47
C GLY A 92 21.44 -24.65 1.80
N VAL A 93 21.02 -23.39 1.95
CA VAL A 93 20.20 -22.95 3.08
C VAL A 93 18.75 -23.41 2.86
N ARG A 94 18.12 -23.92 3.91
CA ARG A 94 16.75 -24.46 3.85
C ARG A 94 15.84 -23.63 4.74
N GLY A 95 14.70 -23.20 4.20
CA GLY A 95 13.61 -22.73 5.04
C GLY A 95 13.08 -23.87 5.89
N GLU A 96 13.19 -23.76 7.21
CA GLU A 96 12.65 -24.75 8.12
C GLU A 96 11.18 -24.47 8.38
N ARG A 97 10.32 -25.45 8.08
CA ARG A 97 8.91 -25.39 8.45
C ARG A 97 8.79 -25.55 9.97
N ARG A 98 8.58 -24.45 10.68
CA ARG A 98 8.52 -24.46 12.15
C ARG A 98 7.18 -24.96 12.71
N ASP A 99 6.10 -24.76 11.96
CA ASP A 99 4.76 -25.26 12.32
C ASP A 99 4.21 -26.24 11.26
N PRO A 100 4.04 -27.54 11.61
CA PRO A 100 3.52 -28.55 10.70
C PRO A 100 2.03 -28.40 10.35
N ASN A 101 1.32 -27.42 10.91
CA ASN A 101 -0.07 -27.12 10.57
C ASN A 101 -0.21 -25.89 9.66
N ARG A 102 0.78 -24.99 9.61
CA ARG A 102 0.69 -23.72 8.87
C ARG A 102 1.32 -23.73 7.48
N GLY A 103 2.09 -24.77 7.15
CA GLY A 103 2.82 -24.82 5.88
C GLY A 103 4.16 -24.09 5.98
N LEU A 104 4.82 -23.83 4.84
CA LEU A 104 6.03 -23.01 4.80
C LEU A 104 5.62 -21.55 4.63
N THR A 105 5.99 -20.71 5.59
CA THR A 105 5.56 -19.31 5.64
C THR A 105 6.68 -18.33 5.28
N LEU A 106 6.34 -17.08 4.99
CA LEU A 106 7.30 -15.98 4.78
C LEU A 106 8.21 -15.77 5.99
N MET A 107 7.67 -15.92 7.21
CA MET A 107 8.46 -15.82 8.44
C MET A 107 9.51 -16.93 8.53
N ASP A 108 9.20 -18.13 8.01
CA ASP A 108 10.14 -19.25 7.99
C ASP A 108 11.28 -19.02 6.99
N ILE A 109 10.99 -18.43 5.82
CA ILE A 109 12.01 -18.21 4.77
C ILE A 109 12.80 -16.91 4.94
N ASN A 110 12.20 -15.84 5.47
CA ASN A 110 12.88 -14.54 5.58
C ASN A 110 14.05 -14.61 6.56
N ARG A 111 13.90 -15.35 7.66
CA ARG A 111 14.97 -15.56 8.65
C ARG A 111 16.17 -16.31 8.10
N GLU A 112 15.93 -17.25 7.19
CA GLU A 112 16.95 -18.17 6.70
C GLU A 112 17.59 -17.69 5.38
N PHE A 113 16.86 -16.94 4.54
CA PHE A 113 17.25 -16.70 3.14
C PHE A 113 17.31 -15.22 2.71
N ALA A 114 16.25 -14.44 2.97
CA ALA A 114 16.15 -13.06 2.48
C ALA A 114 16.72 -12.02 3.46
N GLY A 115 16.96 -12.41 4.72
CA GLY A 115 17.27 -11.50 5.81
C GLY A 115 16.11 -10.56 6.15
N ASP A 116 16.32 -9.77 7.20
CA ASP A 116 15.45 -8.64 7.51
C ASP A 116 15.62 -7.56 6.44
N ALA A 117 14.55 -6.82 6.13
CA ALA A 117 14.64 -5.67 5.25
C ALA A 117 15.67 -4.68 5.81
N GLU A 118 16.67 -4.29 5.01
CA GLU A 118 17.64 -3.26 5.39
C GLU A 118 16.98 -1.88 5.46
N ASP A 119 17.51 -1.02 6.32
CA ASP A 119 16.91 0.30 6.57
C ASP A 119 17.01 1.24 5.35
N ALA A 120 18.13 1.17 4.63
CA ALA A 120 18.43 2.01 3.48
C ALA A 120 19.09 1.17 2.36
N PRO A 121 18.31 0.37 1.60
CA PRO A 121 18.84 -0.42 0.50
C PRO A 121 19.56 0.44 -0.54
N GLU A 122 20.77 0.04 -0.92
CA GLU A 122 21.58 0.72 -1.95
C GLU A 122 20.96 0.59 -3.35
N GLY A 123 20.38 -0.57 -3.65
CA GLY A 123 19.79 -0.87 -4.96
C GLY A 123 18.33 -0.42 -5.07
N ARG A 124 18.00 0.25 -6.18
CA ARG A 124 16.62 0.65 -6.55
C ARG A 124 16.11 -0.13 -7.78
N SER A 125 16.57 -1.36 -7.94
CA SER A 125 16.21 -2.23 -9.07
C SER A 125 15.07 -3.19 -8.71
N MET A 126 14.63 -3.99 -9.68
CA MET A 126 13.68 -5.10 -9.45
C MET A 126 14.36 -6.37 -8.90
N ALA A 127 15.65 -6.32 -8.56
CA ALA A 127 16.33 -7.50 -8.04
C ALA A 127 15.68 -7.96 -6.73
N ALA A 128 15.47 -9.27 -6.61
CA ALA A 128 14.87 -9.84 -5.41
C ALA A 128 15.82 -9.66 -4.22
N ARG A 129 15.30 -9.21 -3.08
CA ARG A 129 16.08 -9.14 -1.83
C ARG A 129 16.62 -10.54 -1.51
N GLY A 130 17.91 -10.61 -1.17
CA GLY A 130 18.61 -11.88 -0.95
C GLY A 130 19.14 -12.56 -2.22
N SER A 131 19.05 -11.93 -3.40
CA SER A 131 19.75 -12.41 -4.60
C SER A 131 21.18 -11.88 -4.68
N THR A 132 22.09 -12.65 -5.31
CA THR A 132 23.43 -12.17 -5.64
C THR A 132 23.33 -11.18 -6.80
N LEU A 133 23.90 -9.99 -6.64
CA LEU A 133 24.07 -9.03 -7.72
C LEU A 133 25.48 -9.15 -8.32
N ASP A 134 25.56 -9.04 -9.64
CA ASP A 134 26.82 -8.96 -10.37
C ASP A 134 27.46 -7.58 -10.09
N PRO A 135 28.64 -7.53 -9.46
CA PRO A 135 29.26 -6.27 -9.04
C PRO A 135 29.66 -5.37 -10.22
N ASP A 136 29.81 -5.97 -11.40
CA ASP A 136 30.30 -5.32 -12.61
C ASP A 136 29.20 -4.92 -13.61
N THR A 137 27.92 -5.10 -13.24
CA THR A 137 26.78 -4.85 -14.13
C THR A 137 25.94 -3.69 -13.62
N THR A 138 25.40 -2.88 -14.54
CA THR A 138 24.49 -1.79 -14.18
C THR A 138 23.08 -2.33 -14.05
N TYR A 139 22.50 -2.24 -12.86
CA TYR A 139 21.08 -2.54 -12.66
C TYR A 139 20.22 -1.31 -12.98
N PRO A 140 19.08 -1.46 -13.66
CA PRO A 140 18.16 -0.35 -13.88
C PRO A 140 17.65 0.22 -12.56
N ASP A 141 17.74 1.54 -12.39
CA ASP A 141 17.03 2.27 -11.34
C ASP A 141 15.56 2.41 -11.75
N MET A 142 14.66 1.87 -10.95
CA MET A 142 13.23 1.88 -11.19
C MET A 142 12.54 3.17 -10.70
N GLY A 143 13.29 4.09 -10.10
CA GLY A 143 12.80 5.40 -9.68
C GLY A 143 12.00 5.39 -8.37
N TYR A 144 12.18 4.40 -7.50
CA TYR A 144 11.45 4.30 -6.22
C TYR A 144 11.68 5.51 -5.33
N ILE A 145 10.63 6.28 -5.03
CA ILE A 145 10.75 7.48 -4.19
C ILE A 145 10.71 7.15 -2.69
N TYR A 146 10.21 5.97 -2.32
CA TYR A 146 10.29 5.45 -0.95
C TYR A 146 11.37 4.37 -0.88
N ASN A 147 12.54 4.79 -0.38
CA ASN A 147 13.74 3.97 -0.31
C ASN A 147 14.27 3.79 1.12
N GLN A 148 13.58 4.35 2.12
CA GLN A 148 13.93 4.19 3.51
C GLN A 148 12.87 3.33 4.19
N LYS A 149 13.28 2.35 4.99
CA LYS A 149 12.38 1.39 5.63
C LYS A 149 11.37 2.08 6.54
N TYR A 150 11.81 3.07 7.32
CA TYR A 150 10.94 3.83 8.23
C TYR A 150 9.77 4.53 7.51
N GLN A 151 9.87 4.76 6.20
CA GLN A 151 8.81 5.40 5.42
C GLN A 151 7.67 4.46 5.05
N VAL A 152 7.83 3.14 5.15
CA VAL A 152 6.85 2.17 4.61
C VAL A 152 6.61 0.94 5.50
N TRP A 153 7.50 0.64 6.43
CA TRP A 153 7.49 -0.64 7.14
C TRP A 153 6.50 -0.69 8.30
N ALA A 154 6.08 -1.91 8.67
CA ALA A 154 5.35 -2.23 9.90
C ALA A 154 5.80 -3.60 10.43
N ASP A 155 6.07 -3.74 11.73
CA ASP A 155 6.64 -4.98 12.29
C ASP A 155 5.72 -6.20 12.19
N ASN A 156 4.41 -5.97 12.11
CA ASN A 156 3.39 -7.01 11.95
C ASN A 156 3.03 -7.28 10.47
N VAL A 157 3.70 -6.68 9.49
CA VAL A 157 3.29 -6.78 8.08
C VAL A 157 3.27 -8.21 7.55
N VAL A 158 4.27 -9.02 7.92
CA VAL A 158 4.39 -10.42 7.46
C VAL A 158 3.28 -11.31 8.01
N PRO A 159 3.03 -11.36 9.34
CA PRO A 159 1.90 -12.15 9.86
C PRO A 159 0.54 -11.64 9.36
N LEU A 160 0.38 -10.33 9.13
CA LEU A 160 -0.86 -9.79 8.55
C LEU A 160 -1.10 -10.27 7.11
N TYR A 161 -0.06 -10.26 6.26
CA TYR A 161 -0.16 -10.81 4.90
C TYR A 161 -0.54 -12.29 4.91
N GLU A 162 0.09 -13.07 5.79
CA GLU A 162 -0.15 -14.52 5.91
C GLU A 162 -1.56 -14.84 6.40
N GLU A 163 -2.08 -14.02 7.33
CA GLU A 163 -3.48 -14.09 7.71
C GLU A 163 -4.41 -13.74 6.52
N ALA A 164 -4.11 -12.68 5.79
CA ALA A 164 -4.94 -12.21 4.69
C ALA A 164 -5.09 -13.26 3.58
N VAL A 165 -4.00 -13.90 3.15
CA VAL A 165 -4.05 -14.95 2.11
C VAL A 165 -4.72 -16.24 2.58
N GLN A 166 -4.69 -16.54 3.88
CA GLN A 166 -5.34 -17.73 4.44
C GLN A 166 -6.85 -17.55 4.62
N ARG A 167 -7.31 -16.33 4.93
CA ARG A 167 -8.71 -16.05 5.27
C ARG A 167 -9.53 -15.45 4.12
N GLN A 168 -9.19 -15.82 2.89
CA GLN A 168 -9.88 -15.35 1.69
C GLN A 168 -11.35 -15.81 1.66
N TRP A 169 -12.24 -14.91 1.25
CA TRP A 169 -13.66 -15.19 1.07
C TRP A 169 -14.15 -14.62 -0.28
N SER A 170 -15.33 -15.04 -0.71
CA SER A 170 -15.98 -14.61 -1.95
C SER A 170 -17.33 -13.99 -1.65
N ALA A 171 -17.52 -12.75 -2.09
CA ALA A 171 -18.80 -12.05 -2.03
C ALA A 171 -19.93 -12.76 -2.79
N THR A 172 -19.62 -13.71 -3.68
CA THR A 172 -20.64 -14.52 -4.37
C THR A 172 -20.97 -15.82 -3.63
N ARG A 173 -19.95 -16.54 -3.15
CA ARG A 173 -20.11 -17.89 -2.61
C ARG A 173 -20.37 -17.91 -1.11
N ASP A 174 -19.67 -17.07 -0.35
CA ASP A 174 -19.61 -17.20 1.11
C ASP A 174 -20.65 -16.33 1.83
N ILE A 175 -21.28 -15.41 1.10
CA ILE A 175 -22.43 -14.65 1.60
C ILE A 175 -23.73 -15.44 1.35
N PRO A 176 -24.57 -15.67 2.38
CA PRO A 176 -25.80 -16.46 2.27
C PRO A 176 -26.93 -15.63 1.64
N TRP A 177 -26.78 -15.28 0.36
CA TRP A 177 -27.71 -14.44 -0.39
C TRP A 177 -29.14 -14.99 -0.44
N ASP A 178 -29.32 -16.31 -0.35
CA ASP A 178 -30.61 -16.98 -0.27
C ASP A 178 -31.40 -16.60 1.00
N THR A 179 -30.71 -16.13 2.04
CA THR A 179 -31.33 -15.65 3.28
C THR A 179 -31.72 -14.17 3.25
N LEU A 180 -31.37 -13.45 2.18
CA LEU A 180 -31.76 -12.06 2.01
C LEU A 180 -33.27 -11.97 1.77
N GLN A 181 -33.95 -11.16 2.57
CA GLN A 181 -35.38 -10.90 2.45
C GLN A 181 -35.61 -9.41 2.19
N PRO A 182 -36.67 -9.03 1.46
CA PRO A 182 -37.09 -7.64 1.35
C PRO A 182 -37.38 -7.04 2.73
N LEU A 183 -36.83 -5.86 3.00
CA LEU A 183 -37.12 -5.09 4.21
C LEU A 183 -38.28 -4.12 3.97
N PRO A 184 -38.92 -3.58 5.04
CA PRO A 184 -39.75 -2.39 4.94
C PRO A 184 -39.05 -1.25 4.19
N ASP A 185 -39.80 -0.42 3.46
CA ASP A 185 -39.25 0.55 2.49
C ASP A 185 -38.27 1.56 3.12
N ASP A 186 -38.52 1.98 4.37
CA ASP A 186 -37.64 2.88 5.11
C ASP A 186 -36.30 2.22 5.47
N LEU A 187 -36.33 0.98 5.97
CA LEU A 187 -35.14 0.19 6.28
C LEU A 187 -34.35 -0.20 5.02
N GLU A 188 -35.04 -0.60 3.95
CA GLU A 188 -34.39 -0.97 2.69
C GLU A 188 -33.69 0.26 2.07
N ARG A 189 -34.32 1.43 2.07
CA ARG A 189 -33.70 2.69 1.61
C ARG A 189 -32.51 3.08 2.48
N ALA A 190 -32.62 2.94 3.80
CA ALA A 190 -31.52 3.24 4.71
C ALA A 190 -30.31 2.31 4.45
N GLN A 191 -30.55 1.00 4.31
CA GLN A 191 -29.50 0.05 3.96
C GLN A 191 -28.88 0.34 2.59
N CYS A 192 -29.70 0.65 1.58
CA CYS A 192 -29.20 1.01 0.25
C CYS A 192 -28.35 2.28 0.27
N GLN A 193 -28.72 3.29 1.07
CA GLN A 193 -27.94 4.52 1.22
C GLN A 193 -26.58 4.24 1.89
N ILE A 194 -26.56 3.44 2.95
CA ILE A 194 -25.30 3.03 3.62
C ILE A 194 -24.43 2.19 2.69
N SER A 195 -25.02 1.24 1.96
CA SER A 195 -24.28 0.44 0.97
C SER A 195 -23.75 1.28 -0.18
N THR A 196 -24.46 2.33 -0.61
CA THR A 196 -23.98 3.29 -1.62
C THR A 196 -22.76 4.03 -1.10
N PHE A 197 -22.85 4.56 0.11
CA PHE A 197 -21.75 5.24 0.78
C PHE A 197 -20.52 4.33 0.93
N LEU A 198 -20.69 3.11 1.43
CA LEU A 198 -19.57 2.18 1.60
C LEU A 198 -18.92 1.83 0.25
N THR A 199 -19.72 1.68 -0.82
CA THR A 199 -19.19 1.48 -2.19
C THR A 199 -18.25 2.62 -2.63
N GLU A 200 -18.53 3.88 -2.24
CA GLU A 200 -17.64 5.03 -2.53
C GLU A 200 -16.32 4.92 -1.76
N VAL A 201 -16.39 4.55 -0.46
CA VAL A 201 -15.23 4.39 0.41
C VAL A 201 -14.28 3.31 -0.07
N GLU A 202 -14.81 2.12 -0.40
CA GLU A 202 -13.95 0.96 -0.72
C GLU A 202 -13.17 1.17 -2.01
N MET A 203 -13.67 1.99 -2.94
CA MET A 203 -12.93 2.33 -4.15
C MET A 203 -11.67 3.14 -3.82
N VAL A 204 -11.78 4.13 -2.93
CA VAL A 204 -10.62 4.92 -2.50
C VAL A 204 -9.65 4.08 -1.67
N ALA A 205 -10.17 3.19 -0.82
CA ALA A 205 -9.36 2.24 -0.06
C ALA A 205 -8.60 1.24 -0.96
N SER A 206 -9.13 0.92 -2.15
CA SER A 206 -8.44 0.13 -3.18
C SER A 206 -7.38 0.94 -3.93
N ASP A 207 -7.73 2.16 -4.35
CA ASP A 207 -6.88 3.00 -5.21
C ASP A 207 -5.69 3.60 -4.46
N PHE A 208 -5.86 3.90 -3.16
CA PHE A 208 -4.80 4.42 -2.31
C PHE A 208 -3.54 3.51 -2.28
N PRO A 209 -3.61 2.23 -1.87
CA PRO A 209 -2.45 1.34 -1.90
C PRO A 209 -1.92 1.17 -3.32
N ALA A 210 -2.78 1.06 -4.34
CA ALA A 210 -2.38 0.93 -5.74
C ALA A 210 -1.54 2.13 -6.23
N LYS A 211 -1.90 3.36 -5.82
CA LYS A 211 -1.12 4.57 -6.10
C LYS A 211 0.30 4.44 -5.54
N TRP A 212 0.48 3.95 -4.32
CA TRP A 212 1.80 3.99 -3.68
C TRP A 212 2.65 2.75 -3.95
N LEU A 213 2.05 1.61 -4.29
CA LEU A 213 2.72 0.31 -4.38
C LEU A 213 3.97 0.31 -5.27
N TRP A 214 3.89 0.83 -6.48
CA TRP A 214 5.05 0.83 -7.39
C TRP A 214 6.13 1.86 -7.02
N ARG A 215 5.81 2.84 -6.16
CA ARG A 215 6.72 3.90 -5.71
C ARG A 215 7.63 3.46 -4.56
N MET A 216 7.29 2.34 -3.92
CA MET A 216 8.06 1.70 -2.86
C MET A 216 9.11 0.76 -3.42
N ASN A 217 10.33 0.82 -2.86
CA ASN A 217 11.40 -0.10 -3.22
C ASN A 217 10.96 -1.56 -3.04
N GLN A 218 11.24 -2.41 -4.04
CA GLN A 218 10.99 -3.85 -3.99
C GLN A 218 11.71 -4.54 -2.84
N HIS A 219 12.74 -3.91 -2.30
CA HIS A 219 13.37 -4.38 -1.08
C HIS A 219 12.38 -4.60 0.05
N PHE A 220 11.32 -3.78 0.13
CA PHE A 220 10.24 -3.88 1.11
C PHE A 220 9.05 -4.70 0.59
N HIS A 221 9.33 -5.79 -0.13
CA HIS A 221 8.31 -6.61 -0.80
C HIS A 221 7.18 -7.09 0.13
N GLU A 222 7.42 -7.29 1.42
CA GLU A 222 6.38 -7.69 2.38
C GLU A 222 5.29 -6.65 2.53
N VAL A 223 5.66 -5.37 2.57
CA VAL A 223 4.70 -4.25 2.55
C VAL A 223 3.87 -4.29 1.28
N LYS A 224 4.52 -4.49 0.13
CA LYS A 224 3.84 -4.54 -1.16
C LYS A 224 2.88 -5.72 -1.26
N MET A 225 3.28 -6.88 -0.75
CA MET A 225 2.44 -8.08 -0.69
C MET A 225 1.19 -7.83 0.17
N PHE A 226 1.34 -7.22 1.36
CA PHE A 226 0.21 -6.88 2.20
C PHE A 226 -0.73 -5.84 1.55
N LEU A 227 -0.19 -4.77 0.97
CA LEU A 227 -1.00 -3.75 0.30
C LEU A 227 -1.75 -4.30 -0.93
N CYS A 228 -1.20 -5.30 -1.62
CA CYS A 228 -1.93 -6.05 -2.65
C CYS A 228 -3.12 -6.82 -2.07
N THR A 229 -2.98 -7.42 -0.89
CA THR A 229 -4.11 -8.11 -0.24
C THR A 229 -5.19 -7.13 0.19
N GLN A 230 -4.80 -5.95 0.71
CA GLN A 230 -5.75 -4.88 1.01
C GLN A 230 -6.53 -4.49 -0.23
N ALA A 231 -5.87 -4.14 -1.35
CA ALA A 231 -6.56 -3.76 -2.58
C ALA A 231 -7.55 -4.84 -3.09
N MET A 232 -7.24 -6.13 -2.87
CA MET A 232 -8.15 -7.22 -3.20
C MET A 232 -9.34 -7.31 -2.22
N ASP A 233 -9.09 -7.13 -0.93
CA ASP A 233 -10.12 -7.12 0.12
C ASP A 233 -11.13 -5.99 -0.16
N GLU A 234 -10.65 -4.78 -0.43
CA GLU A 234 -11.46 -3.60 -0.74
C GLU A 234 -12.30 -3.76 -2.03
N ALA A 235 -11.73 -4.42 -3.05
CA ALA A 235 -12.49 -4.76 -4.26
C ALA A 235 -13.68 -5.70 -3.95
N ARG A 236 -13.53 -6.61 -2.98
CA ARG A 236 -14.63 -7.47 -2.52
C ARG A 236 -15.64 -6.71 -1.67
N HIS A 237 -15.19 -5.79 -0.84
CA HIS A 237 -16.08 -4.96 -0.02
C HIS A 237 -16.96 -4.09 -0.94
N LEU A 238 -16.37 -3.50 -1.99
CA LEU A 238 -17.11 -2.80 -3.03
C LEU A 238 -18.16 -3.72 -3.69
N GLU A 239 -17.74 -4.91 -4.11
CA GLU A 239 -18.62 -5.88 -4.76
C GLU A 239 -19.82 -6.24 -3.86
N VAL A 240 -19.56 -6.56 -2.59
CA VAL A 240 -20.60 -7.06 -1.67
C VAL A 240 -21.61 -5.98 -1.30
N PHE A 241 -21.18 -4.76 -1.02
CA PHE A 241 -22.10 -3.66 -0.70
C PHE A 241 -22.90 -3.23 -1.92
N ARG A 242 -22.28 -3.20 -3.10
CA ARG A 242 -22.99 -2.95 -4.36
C ARG A 242 -24.05 -4.03 -4.63
N LYS A 243 -23.73 -5.30 -4.43
CA LYS A 243 -24.72 -6.40 -4.53
C LYS A 243 -25.86 -6.22 -3.54
N ARG A 244 -25.54 -5.93 -2.27
CA ARG A 244 -26.58 -5.75 -1.25
C ARG A 244 -27.54 -4.62 -1.61
N ALA A 245 -27.05 -3.46 -2.08
CA ALA A 245 -27.89 -2.34 -2.49
C ALA A 245 -28.86 -2.69 -3.65
N LEU A 246 -28.45 -3.59 -4.54
CA LEU A 246 -29.20 -3.92 -5.76
C LEU A 246 -30.11 -5.16 -5.62
N ALA A 247 -29.78 -6.09 -4.73
CA ALA A 247 -30.39 -7.42 -4.68
C ALA A 247 -31.91 -7.43 -4.41
N ASN A 248 -32.41 -6.47 -3.61
CA ASN A 248 -33.84 -6.31 -3.32
C ASN A 248 -34.53 -5.25 -4.20
N GLY A 249 -33.86 -4.74 -5.24
CA GLY A 249 -34.40 -3.71 -6.12
C GLY A 249 -34.40 -2.28 -5.55
N GLY A 250 -33.67 -2.04 -4.45
CA GLY A 250 -33.57 -0.71 -3.84
C GLY A 250 -32.75 0.29 -4.68
N GLY A 251 -31.54 -0.08 -5.09
CA GLY A 251 -30.70 0.74 -5.96
C GLY A 251 -29.52 1.40 -5.25
N LEU A 252 -28.63 2.01 -6.04
CA LEU A 252 -27.63 2.94 -5.52
C LEU A 252 -28.27 4.30 -5.39
N LEU A 253 -28.15 4.88 -4.20
CA LEU A 253 -28.81 6.12 -3.82
C LEU A 253 -27.85 7.30 -4.00
N ARG A 254 -27.74 8.20 -3.02
CA ARG A 254 -27.12 9.50 -3.24
C ARG A 254 -25.67 9.56 -2.76
N CYS A 255 -24.77 9.83 -3.69
CA CYS A 255 -23.40 10.29 -3.41
C CYS A 255 -23.39 11.78 -3.08
N ARG A 256 -22.45 12.22 -2.24
CA ARG A 256 -22.41 13.60 -1.74
C ARG A 256 -21.03 14.21 -1.88
N ALA A 257 -21.00 15.47 -2.31
CA ALA A 257 -19.74 16.19 -2.56
C ALA A 257 -18.87 16.36 -1.31
N ASP A 258 -19.47 16.45 -0.12
CA ASP A 258 -18.76 16.52 1.16
C ASP A 258 -18.03 15.20 1.46
N THR A 259 -18.68 14.05 1.25
CA THR A 259 -18.05 12.72 1.31
C THR A 259 -16.93 12.60 0.29
N GLU A 260 -17.19 12.96 -0.97
CA GLU A 260 -16.20 12.90 -2.05
C GLU A 260 -14.96 13.77 -1.78
N MET A 261 -15.12 14.94 -1.17
CA MET A 261 -13.98 15.78 -0.75
C MET A 261 -13.13 15.10 0.33
N GLY A 262 -13.77 14.40 1.28
CA GLY A 262 -13.07 13.61 2.29
C GLY A 262 -12.27 12.46 1.66
N LEU A 263 -12.90 11.70 0.77
CA LEU A 263 -12.26 10.61 0.03
C LEU A 263 -11.10 11.10 -0.85
N ALA A 264 -11.29 12.23 -1.53
CA ALA A 264 -10.23 12.88 -2.31
C ALA A 264 -9.03 13.28 -1.45
N SER A 265 -9.23 13.68 -0.18
CA SER A 265 -8.13 14.05 0.71
C SER A 265 -7.19 12.87 1.02
N ILE A 266 -7.73 11.64 1.09
CA ILE A 266 -6.95 10.41 1.27
C ILE A 266 -6.15 10.12 0.00
N LEU A 267 -6.83 10.04 -1.15
CA LEU A 267 -6.21 9.66 -2.42
C LEU A 267 -5.18 10.68 -2.89
N LEU A 268 -5.43 11.97 -2.67
CA LEU A 268 -4.57 13.07 -3.09
C LEU A 268 -3.56 13.48 -2.03
N ALA A 269 -3.43 12.73 -0.92
CA ALA A 269 -2.43 12.99 0.10
C ALA A 269 -1.03 13.16 -0.53
N PRO A 270 -0.25 14.19 -0.13
CA PRO A 270 1.04 14.51 -0.74
C PRO A 270 2.11 13.44 -0.54
N THR A 271 2.08 12.75 0.60
CA THR A 271 3.04 11.69 0.95
C THR A 271 2.30 10.42 1.38
N TYR A 272 2.99 9.29 1.28
CA TYR A 272 2.49 8.02 1.77
C TYR A 272 2.21 8.06 3.28
N ILE A 273 3.05 8.72 4.09
CA ILE A 273 2.84 8.83 5.55
C ILE A 273 1.52 9.55 5.86
N GLN A 274 1.30 10.72 5.27
CA GLN A 274 0.06 11.49 5.49
C GLN A 274 -1.15 10.70 4.99
N GLY A 275 -1.04 10.10 3.81
CA GLY A 275 -2.08 9.27 3.25
C GLY A 275 -2.37 8.04 4.08
N SER A 276 -1.34 7.39 4.64
CA SER A 276 -1.46 6.18 5.45
C SER A 276 -2.10 6.48 6.80
N PHE A 277 -1.85 7.66 7.38
CA PHE A 277 -2.62 8.15 8.53
C PHE A 277 -4.09 8.33 8.20
N LEU A 278 -4.38 9.08 7.12
CA LEU A 278 -5.76 9.37 6.72
C LEU A 278 -6.54 8.11 6.33
N MET A 279 -5.90 7.18 5.62
CA MET A 279 -6.47 5.91 5.20
C MET A 279 -6.60 4.95 6.39
N HIS A 280 -5.48 4.45 6.94
CA HIS A 280 -5.53 3.28 7.80
C HIS A 280 -5.88 3.58 9.26
N VAL A 281 -5.41 4.72 9.81
CA VAL A 281 -5.70 5.08 11.23
C VAL A 281 -7.03 5.82 11.35
N GLY A 282 -7.27 6.74 10.41
CA GLY A 282 -8.50 7.54 10.35
C GLY A 282 -9.66 6.82 9.66
N GLY A 283 -9.56 6.63 8.34
CA GLY A 283 -10.60 6.12 7.46
C GLY A 283 -11.03 4.69 7.76
N GLU A 284 -10.15 3.70 7.60
CA GLU A 284 -10.40 2.29 7.92
C GLU A 284 -10.74 2.12 9.39
N GLY A 285 -10.11 2.89 10.27
CA GLY A 285 -10.46 2.92 11.68
C GLY A 285 -11.94 3.26 11.90
N LEU A 286 -12.45 4.26 11.18
CA LEU A 286 -13.88 4.61 11.18
C LEU A 286 -14.73 3.51 10.53
N VAL A 287 -14.34 3.01 9.36
CA VAL A 287 -15.08 1.97 8.63
C VAL A 287 -15.20 0.70 9.46
N LEU A 288 -14.13 0.30 10.16
CA LEU A 288 -14.13 -0.83 11.10
C LEU A 288 -15.19 -0.68 12.19
N ASP A 289 -15.34 0.52 12.75
CA ASP A 289 -16.37 0.80 13.75
C ASP A 289 -17.78 0.84 13.14
N ILE A 290 -17.92 1.32 11.90
CA ILE A 290 -19.17 1.22 11.13
C ILE A 290 -19.53 -0.24 10.85
N PHE A 291 -18.58 -1.10 10.49
CA PHE A 291 -18.83 -2.53 10.27
C PHE A 291 -19.20 -3.26 11.56
N ARG A 292 -18.55 -2.94 12.68
CA ARG A 292 -18.95 -3.45 14.01
C ARG A 292 -20.39 -3.06 14.35
N ALA A 293 -20.75 -1.79 14.11
CA ALA A 293 -22.12 -1.33 14.30
C ALA A 293 -23.08 -2.02 13.33
N GLY A 294 -22.71 -2.12 12.05
CA GLY A 294 -23.48 -2.76 10.99
C GLY A 294 -23.80 -4.22 11.28
N GLU A 295 -22.84 -5.00 11.80
CA GLU A 295 -23.09 -6.39 12.21
C GLU A 295 -24.16 -6.48 13.30
N PHE A 296 -24.12 -5.56 14.26
CA PHE A 296 -25.13 -5.48 15.33
C PHE A 296 -26.49 -5.00 14.83
N LEU A 297 -26.49 -4.10 13.84
CA LEU A 297 -27.69 -3.48 13.24
C LEU A 297 -28.27 -4.25 12.06
N ALA A 298 -27.61 -5.33 11.61
CA ALA A 298 -28.04 -6.11 10.48
C ALA A 298 -29.46 -6.66 10.67
N GLN A 299 -30.30 -6.53 9.64
CA GLN A 299 -31.71 -6.91 9.69
C GLN A 299 -31.92 -8.38 9.32
N ASN A 300 -30.90 -9.03 8.73
CA ASN A 300 -30.95 -10.43 8.32
C ASN A 300 -29.56 -11.08 8.40
N LYS A 301 -29.53 -12.42 8.21
CA LYS A 301 -28.30 -13.21 8.27
C LYS A 301 -27.31 -12.85 7.16
N CYS A 302 -27.81 -12.52 5.97
CA CYS A 302 -26.99 -12.10 4.83
C CYS A 302 -26.19 -10.84 5.18
N GLU A 303 -26.86 -9.76 5.59
CA GLU A 303 -26.21 -8.51 6.00
C GLU A 303 -25.24 -8.70 7.16
N LYS A 304 -25.62 -9.51 8.15
CA LYS A 304 -24.75 -9.78 9.30
C LYS A 304 -23.43 -10.42 8.86
N GLU A 305 -23.50 -11.39 7.94
CA GLU A 305 -22.31 -12.06 7.42
C GLU A 305 -21.44 -11.12 6.57
N ILE A 306 -22.06 -10.23 5.78
CA ILE A 306 -21.34 -9.18 5.04
C ILE A 306 -20.47 -8.37 6.00
N TYR A 307 -21.07 -7.78 7.03
CA TYR A 307 -20.35 -6.94 7.98
C TYR A 307 -19.27 -7.72 8.76
N ARG A 308 -19.56 -8.98 9.14
CA ARG A 308 -18.60 -9.83 9.86
C ARG A 308 -17.34 -10.11 9.05
N LEU A 309 -17.47 -10.42 7.76
CA LEU A 309 -16.34 -10.71 6.88
C LEU A 309 -15.55 -9.43 6.54
N CYS A 310 -16.22 -8.32 6.25
CA CYS A 310 -15.53 -7.05 5.98
C CYS A 310 -14.79 -6.55 7.24
N MET A 311 -15.40 -6.66 8.43
CA MET A 311 -14.76 -6.31 9.71
C MET A 311 -13.46 -7.10 9.96
N GLN A 312 -13.41 -8.37 9.54
CA GLN A 312 -12.20 -9.20 9.69
C GLN A 312 -11.05 -8.67 8.82
N ASP A 313 -11.36 -8.14 7.65
CA ASP A 313 -10.40 -7.56 6.71
C ASP A 313 -9.90 -6.21 7.22
N GLU A 314 -10.82 -5.31 7.58
CA GLU A 314 -10.50 -3.99 8.13
C GLU A 314 -9.64 -4.04 9.39
N ALA A 315 -9.86 -5.04 10.25
CA ALA A 315 -9.03 -5.22 11.44
C ALA A 315 -7.55 -5.40 11.08
N ARG A 316 -7.23 -6.02 9.93
CA ARG A 316 -5.86 -6.18 9.45
C ARG A 316 -5.32 -4.86 8.88
N HIS A 317 -6.12 -4.13 8.12
CA HIS A 317 -5.71 -2.87 7.50
C HIS A 317 -5.39 -1.80 8.58
N VAL A 318 -6.26 -1.66 9.58
CA VAL A 318 -6.05 -0.78 10.75
C VAL A 318 -4.81 -1.19 11.55
N SER A 319 -4.60 -2.49 11.75
CA SER A 319 -3.45 -3.04 12.48
C SER A 319 -2.13 -2.75 11.75
N TYR A 320 -2.12 -2.85 10.42
CA TYR A 320 -0.99 -2.47 9.59
C TYR A 320 -0.70 -0.97 9.72
N GLY A 321 -1.71 -0.11 9.50
CA GLY A 321 -1.54 1.34 9.56
C GLY A 321 -1.02 1.85 10.90
N THR A 322 -1.58 1.32 11.99
CA THR A 322 -1.18 1.70 13.35
C THR A 322 0.29 1.36 13.62
N MET A 323 0.69 0.12 13.29
CA MET A 323 2.08 -0.33 13.49
C MET A 323 3.05 0.29 12.49
N HIS A 324 2.58 0.65 11.30
CA HIS A 324 3.37 1.37 10.31
C HIS A 324 3.74 2.77 10.82
N LEU A 325 2.78 3.53 11.34
CA LEU A 325 3.05 4.86 11.89
C LEU A 325 3.88 4.81 13.17
N LYS A 326 3.70 3.75 13.98
CA LYS A 326 4.60 3.48 15.11
C LYS A 326 6.03 3.29 14.67
N TYR A 327 6.24 2.46 13.66
CA TYR A 327 7.56 2.22 13.10
C TYR A 327 8.17 3.51 12.55
N PHE A 328 7.38 4.31 11.81
CA PHE A 328 7.77 5.62 11.31
C PHE A 328 8.24 6.55 12.43
N LEU A 329 7.45 6.74 13.50
CA LEU A 329 7.80 7.62 14.62
C LEU A 329 9.03 7.14 15.42
N GLU A 330 9.21 5.83 15.56
CA GLU A 330 10.33 5.25 16.31
C GLU A 330 11.66 5.30 15.54
N HIS A 331 11.62 5.29 14.20
CA HIS A 331 12.80 5.20 13.35
C HIS A 331 13.02 6.44 12.47
N HIS A 332 12.19 7.48 12.59
CA HIS A 332 12.41 8.74 11.89
C HIS A 332 13.73 9.40 12.35
N PRO A 333 14.55 9.96 11.44
CA PRO A 333 15.77 10.67 11.81
C PRO A 333 15.54 11.84 12.77
N ASP A 334 14.39 12.51 12.65
CA ASP A 334 13.91 13.54 13.57
C ASP A 334 12.50 13.18 14.06
N ARG A 335 12.40 12.55 15.23
CA ARG A 335 11.11 12.16 15.80
C ARG A 335 10.17 13.35 16.03
N ALA A 336 10.70 14.51 16.41
CA ALA A 336 9.87 15.68 16.72
C ALA A 336 9.23 16.24 15.45
N GLU A 337 9.97 16.28 14.34
CA GLU A 337 9.43 16.64 13.02
C GLU A 337 8.32 15.66 12.58
N ALA A 338 8.56 14.36 12.72
CA ALA A 338 7.59 13.33 12.36
C ALA A 338 6.29 13.42 13.19
N GLU A 339 6.41 13.65 14.49
CA GLU A 339 5.26 13.82 15.37
C GLU A 339 4.46 15.09 15.03
N GLU A 340 5.14 16.19 14.72
CA GLU A 340 4.48 17.42 14.27
C GLU A 340 3.77 17.24 12.93
N GLU A 341 4.37 16.53 11.97
CA GLU A 341 3.70 16.16 10.71
C GLU A 341 2.39 15.40 10.99
N LEU A 342 2.43 14.36 11.82
CA LEU A 342 1.23 13.59 12.15
C LEU A 342 0.18 14.41 12.89
N HIS A 343 0.55 15.37 13.74
CA HIS A 343 -0.40 16.28 14.35
C HIS A 343 -1.09 17.19 13.34
N VAL A 344 -0.37 17.69 12.33
CA VAL A 344 -0.95 18.50 11.25
C VAL A 344 -1.94 17.68 10.42
N VAL A 345 -1.61 16.43 10.12
CA VAL A 345 -2.53 15.52 9.39
C VAL A 345 -3.74 15.17 10.26
N ALA A 346 -3.54 14.88 11.54
CA ALA A 346 -4.62 14.61 12.49
C ALA A 346 -5.58 15.80 12.60
N ASP A 347 -5.06 17.02 12.67
CA ASP A 347 -5.85 18.25 12.65
C ASP A 347 -6.74 18.36 11.40
N ALA A 348 -6.21 17.98 10.22
CA ALA A 348 -6.95 18.00 8.96
C ALA A 348 -8.01 16.90 8.93
N PHE A 349 -7.65 15.69 9.35
CA PHE A 349 -8.56 14.55 9.49
C PHE A 349 -9.74 14.92 10.38
N GLU A 350 -9.48 15.39 11.60
CA GLU A 350 -10.52 15.73 12.59
C GLU A 350 -11.52 16.77 12.06
N ARG A 351 -11.08 17.76 11.27
CA ARG A 351 -11.99 18.73 10.63
C ARG A 351 -12.88 18.09 9.56
N GLY A 352 -12.29 17.26 8.69
CA GLY A 352 -13.04 16.52 7.68
C GLY A 352 -14.01 15.52 8.31
N PHE A 353 -13.54 14.82 9.33
CA PHE A 353 -14.28 13.84 10.11
C PHE A 353 -15.50 14.42 10.81
N ALA A 354 -15.37 15.61 11.41
CA ALA A 354 -16.51 16.31 11.99
C ALA A 354 -17.60 16.60 10.96
N THR A 355 -17.22 16.93 9.72
CA THR A 355 -18.17 17.19 8.62
C THR A 355 -18.83 15.90 8.15
N PHE A 356 -18.06 14.82 8.10
CA PHE A 356 -18.52 13.49 7.74
C PHE A 356 -19.60 12.97 8.71
N LEU A 357 -19.34 13.03 10.03
CA LEU A 357 -20.25 12.54 11.06
C LEU A 357 -21.40 13.50 11.42
N VAL A 358 -21.60 14.58 10.66
CA VAL A 358 -22.81 15.43 10.67
C VAL A 358 -23.59 15.36 9.34
N ASN A 359 -23.17 14.48 8.42
CA ASN A 359 -23.84 14.32 7.12
C ASN A 359 -25.19 13.57 7.28
N PRO A 360 -26.33 14.18 6.92
CA PRO A 360 -27.63 13.56 7.08
C PRO A 360 -27.78 12.29 6.21
N TRP A 361 -27.07 12.20 5.09
CA TRP A 361 -27.08 11.02 4.21
C TRP A 361 -26.33 9.82 4.77
N ILE A 362 -25.70 9.96 5.94
CA ILE A 362 -24.99 8.91 6.66
C ILE A 362 -25.67 8.67 8.00
N ILE A 363 -25.91 9.72 8.78
CA ILE A 363 -26.46 9.61 10.14
C ILE A 363 -27.91 9.15 10.15
N GLU A 364 -28.76 9.73 9.31
CA GLU A 364 -30.19 9.39 9.33
C GLU A 364 -30.42 7.94 8.89
N PRO A 365 -29.77 7.42 7.83
CA PRO A 365 -29.84 6.00 7.52
C PRO A 365 -29.35 5.09 8.66
N LEU A 366 -28.22 5.42 9.30
CA LEU A 366 -27.75 4.65 10.47
C LEU A 366 -28.77 4.70 11.62
N ALA A 367 -29.39 5.85 11.88
CA ALA A 367 -30.41 6.01 12.89
C ALA A 367 -31.68 5.23 12.56
N VAL A 368 -32.13 5.23 11.30
CA VAL A 368 -33.29 4.43 10.85
C VAL A 368 -33.01 2.93 11.05
N LEU A 369 -31.84 2.45 10.65
CA LEU A 369 -31.43 1.05 10.87
C LEU A 369 -31.36 0.71 12.37
N ALA A 370 -30.76 1.59 13.18
CA ALA A 370 -30.63 1.40 14.62
C ALA A 370 -31.96 1.48 15.38
N GLY A 371 -32.89 2.30 14.92
CA GLY A 371 -34.24 2.41 15.47
C GLY A 371 -35.15 1.24 15.08
N GLY A 372 -34.80 0.50 14.02
CA GLY A 372 -35.67 -0.51 13.41
C GLY A 372 -36.81 0.11 12.60
N GLY A 373 -36.58 1.30 12.02
CA GLY A 373 -37.53 2.02 11.17
C GLY A 373 -37.64 3.51 11.52
N ILE A 374 -38.20 4.28 10.60
CA ILE A 374 -38.32 5.75 10.69
C ILE A 374 -39.17 6.20 11.89
N ALA A 375 -40.17 5.40 12.28
CA ALA A 375 -41.02 5.68 13.43
C ALA A 375 -40.27 5.68 14.77
N HIS A 376 -39.04 5.15 14.79
CA HIS A 376 -38.20 5.03 15.98
C HIS A 376 -36.84 5.73 15.80
N ILE A 377 -36.77 6.70 14.88
CA ILE A 377 -35.52 7.40 14.57
C ILE A 377 -34.90 8.08 15.80
N ASP A 378 -35.68 8.62 16.73
CA ASP A 378 -35.15 9.24 17.96
C ASP A 378 -34.33 8.23 18.79
N ARG A 379 -34.82 6.99 18.92
CA ARG A 379 -34.08 5.91 19.58
C ARG A 379 -32.84 5.52 18.78
N GLY A 380 -32.95 5.52 17.46
CA GLY A 380 -31.82 5.30 16.56
C GLY A 380 -30.74 6.36 16.68
N MET A 381 -31.12 7.63 16.80
CA MET A 381 -30.19 8.75 16.99
C MET A 381 -29.42 8.61 18.30
N GLU A 382 -30.07 8.16 19.39
CA GLU A 382 -29.36 7.86 20.64
C GLU A 382 -28.32 6.76 20.47
N ALA A 383 -28.58 5.75 19.63
CA ALA A 383 -27.58 4.74 19.28
C ALA A 383 -26.42 5.34 18.46
N VAL A 384 -26.70 6.22 17.49
CA VAL A 384 -25.66 6.92 16.73
C VAL A 384 -24.76 7.77 17.65
N LYS A 385 -25.32 8.43 18.66
CA LYS A 385 -24.54 9.19 19.67
C LYS A 385 -23.60 8.31 20.49
N ILE A 386 -23.99 7.05 20.74
CA ILE A 386 -23.11 6.07 21.39
C ILE A 386 -21.98 5.66 20.44
N VAL A 387 -22.31 5.38 19.17
CA VAL A 387 -21.33 5.04 18.12
C VAL A 387 -20.32 6.15 17.91
N TRP A 388 -20.75 7.42 17.88
CA TRP A 388 -19.86 8.59 17.82
C TRP A 388 -18.77 8.55 18.89
N ARG A 389 -19.16 8.40 20.17
CA ARG A 389 -18.21 8.42 21.28
C ARG A 389 -17.20 7.30 21.16
N ARG A 390 -17.66 6.10 20.81
CA ARG A 390 -16.79 4.95 20.59
C ARG A 390 -15.80 5.21 19.47
N ILE A 391 -16.25 5.73 18.34
CA ILE A 391 -15.41 6.06 17.19
C ILE A 391 -14.30 7.05 17.59
N VAL A 392 -14.63 8.10 18.35
CA VAL A 392 -13.65 9.08 18.82
C VAL A 392 -12.63 8.44 19.78
N ASP A 393 -13.10 7.61 20.73
CA ASP A 393 -12.22 6.92 21.67
C ASP A 393 -11.27 5.94 20.98
N GLU A 394 -11.77 5.16 20.02
CA GLU A 394 -10.98 4.22 19.24
C GLU A 394 -9.97 4.92 18.33
N TYR A 395 -10.35 6.05 17.70
CA TYR A 395 -9.41 6.89 16.96
C TYR A 395 -8.24 7.37 17.84
N LEU A 396 -8.54 7.86 19.04
CA LEU A 396 -7.53 8.30 20.00
C LEU A 396 -6.65 7.13 20.48
N ASN A 397 -7.24 5.96 20.74
CA ASN A 397 -6.49 4.74 21.08
C ASN A 397 -5.51 4.36 19.96
N ARG A 398 -5.93 4.41 18.69
CA ARG A 398 -5.04 4.11 17.55
C ARG A 398 -3.90 5.11 17.45
N CYS A 399 -4.14 6.41 17.67
CA CYS A 399 -3.06 7.41 17.70
C CYS A 399 -2.05 7.12 18.82
N GLU A 400 -2.53 6.77 20.01
CA GLU A 400 -1.69 6.40 21.16
C GLU A 400 -0.88 5.13 20.88
N LEU A 401 -1.49 4.11 20.29
CA LEU A 401 -0.82 2.88 19.86
C LEU A 401 0.21 3.14 18.75
N ALA A 402 -0.09 4.05 17.83
CA ALA A 402 0.85 4.55 16.84
C ALA A 402 2.03 5.31 17.48
N GLY A 403 1.94 5.70 18.76
CA GLY A 403 3.07 6.22 19.52
C GLY A 403 3.15 7.73 19.65
N PHE A 404 2.04 8.45 19.44
CA PHE A 404 1.96 9.89 19.69
C PHE A 404 0.68 10.29 20.45
N ASP A 405 0.78 11.30 21.33
CA ASP A 405 -0.34 11.74 22.16
C ASP A 405 -1.28 12.67 21.38
N ARG A 406 -2.40 12.12 20.90
CA ARG A 406 -3.45 12.94 20.29
C ARG A 406 -4.49 13.46 21.28
N ARG A 407 -4.61 12.86 22.47
CA ARG A 407 -5.67 13.21 23.44
C ARG A 407 -5.52 14.64 23.95
N SER A 408 -4.29 15.10 24.17
CA SER A 408 -4.02 16.48 24.61
C SER A 408 -4.25 17.55 23.54
N LYS A 409 -4.36 17.16 22.26
CA LYS A 409 -4.44 18.07 21.10
C LYS A 409 -5.70 17.91 20.25
N ILE A 410 -6.61 17.00 20.62
CA ILE A 410 -7.83 16.70 19.85
C ILE A 410 -8.68 17.96 19.61
N LYS A 411 -9.15 18.12 18.37
CA LYS A 411 -10.08 19.17 17.94
C LYS A 411 -11.49 18.66 17.70
N LEU A 412 -11.68 17.34 17.60
CA LEU A 412 -13.00 16.74 17.51
C LEU A 412 -13.80 16.99 18.79
N PRO A 413 -15.10 17.33 18.68
CA PRO A 413 -15.94 17.53 19.84
C PRO A 413 -16.20 16.20 20.56
N ALA A 414 -16.08 16.22 21.89
CA ALA A 414 -16.28 15.04 22.74
C ALA A 414 -17.73 14.52 22.70
N ALA A 415 -18.70 15.41 22.51
CA ALA A 415 -20.10 15.07 22.34
C ALA A 415 -20.53 15.28 20.87
N PRO A 416 -21.43 14.44 20.34
CA PRO A 416 -22.05 14.68 19.05
C PRO A 416 -22.84 16.00 19.09
N PRO A 417 -22.88 16.77 18.00
CA PRO A 417 -23.50 18.11 17.98
C PRO A 417 -25.04 18.10 17.86
N TYR A 418 -25.70 16.95 18.07
CA TYR A 418 -27.14 16.72 17.91
C TYR A 418 -27.73 15.85 19.03
#